data_AF-A0A974PWC0-F1
#
_entry.id   AF-A0A974PWC0-F1
#
_cell.length_a   1.000
_cell.length_b   1.000
_cell.length_c   1.000
_cell.angle_alpha   90.00
_cell.angle_beta   90.00
_cell.angle_gamma   90.00
#
_symmetry.space_group_name_H-M   'P 1'
#
loop_
_entity.id
_entity.type
_entity.pdbx_description
1 polymer ?
#
loop_
_entity_poly.entity_id
_entity_poly.type
_entity_poly.pdbx_seq_one_letter_code
_entity_poly.pdbx_strand_id
1 'polypeptide(L)'
;MINEKSEYRSGPKLVQFFNDLGFNDSYGQGFPSRWVFTDERLAKINGTPALDQCIRNTFSPVNFVGRIQELDLLIKEFNQYLAFDKWKVVRREADIGFQKLEKIEIDSGEPKDSENEFLSREFTNVDLRA
;
A
#
# COMPACT_ATOMS: atom_id res chain seq x y z
N MET A 1 -0.56 -6.80 -4.04
CA MET A 1 -0.81 -6.20 -2.71
C MET A 1 -2.04 -6.79 -2.00
N ILE A 2 -3.22 -6.78 -2.63
CA ILE A 2 -4.49 -7.32 -2.05
C ILE A 2 -4.43 -8.82 -1.71
N ASN A 3 -3.79 -9.63 -2.56
CA ASN A 3 -3.81 -11.10 -2.42
C ASN A 3 -2.75 -11.69 -1.50
N GLU A 4 -1.67 -10.95 -1.24
CA GLU A 4 -0.43 -11.52 -0.71
C GLU A 4 0.28 -10.63 0.31
N LYS A 5 0.42 -9.33 0.02
CA LYS A 5 1.25 -8.43 0.86
C LYS A 5 0.50 -7.77 2.04
N SER A 6 -0.80 -7.55 1.93
CA SER A 6 -1.58 -6.84 2.97
C SER A 6 -2.11 -7.78 4.05
N GLU A 7 -3.00 -8.68 3.65
CA GLU A 7 -3.58 -9.71 4.50
C GLU A 7 -3.84 -10.93 3.61
N TYR A 8 -3.52 -12.12 4.10
CA TYR A 8 -3.88 -13.34 3.40
C TYR A 8 -5.41 -13.52 3.39
N ARG A 9 -6.01 -13.43 2.20
CA ARG A 9 -7.43 -13.73 1.97
C ARG A 9 -7.55 -15.11 1.33
N SER A 10 -8.27 -16.01 2.00
CA SER A 10 -8.76 -17.25 1.40
C SER A 10 -9.73 -16.93 0.25
N GLY A 11 -10.01 -17.90 -0.62
CA GLY A 11 -10.98 -17.72 -1.71
C GLY A 11 -12.33 -17.13 -1.27
N PRO A 12 -12.98 -17.68 -0.22
CA PRO A 12 -14.21 -17.11 0.33
C PRO A 12 -14.04 -15.69 0.87
N LYS A 13 -12.95 -15.39 1.58
CA LYS A 13 -12.69 -14.03 2.10
C LYS A 13 -12.44 -13.02 0.99
N LEU A 14 -11.81 -13.44 -0.11
CA LEU A 14 -11.56 -12.59 -1.28
C LEU A 14 -12.88 -12.26 -1.99
N VAL A 15 -13.77 -13.25 -2.13
CA VAL A 15 -15.13 -13.05 -2.65
C VAL A 15 -15.90 -12.08 -1.75
N GLN A 16 -15.87 -12.29 -0.43
CA GLN A 16 -16.52 -11.39 0.53
C GLN A 16 -16.01 -9.95 0.41
N PHE A 17 -14.68 -9.77 0.35
CA PHE A 17 -14.06 -8.45 0.19
C PHE A 17 -14.59 -7.69 -1.03
N PHE A 18 -14.77 -8.36 -2.17
CA PHE A 18 -15.33 -7.72 -3.36
C PHE A 18 -16.86 -7.58 -3.26
N ASN A 19 -17.57 -8.49 -2.63
CA ASN A 19 -19.01 -8.33 -2.40
C ASN A 19 -19.32 -7.11 -1.52
N ASP A 20 -18.46 -6.79 -0.55
CA ASP A 20 -18.55 -5.56 0.24
C ASP A 20 -18.37 -4.28 -0.61
N LEU A 21 -17.84 -4.40 -1.83
CA LEU A 21 -17.74 -3.32 -2.83
C LEU A 21 -18.93 -3.30 -3.81
N GLY A 22 -19.95 -4.14 -3.61
CA GLY A 22 -21.16 -4.20 -4.41
C GLY A 22 -21.20 -5.33 -5.46
N PHE A 23 -20.24 -6.26 -5.43
CA PHE A 23 -20.34 -7.50 -6.21
C PHE A 23 -21.26 -8.52 -5.53
N ASN A 24 -21.62 -9.57 -6.25
CA ASN A 24 -22.47 -10.65 -5.73
C ASN A 24 -21.97 -12.02 -6.22
N ASP A 25 -20.67 -12.27 -6.03
CA ASP A 25 -20.01 -13.51 -6.43
C ASP A 25 -20.12 -14.57 -5.33
N SER A 26 -19.99 -15.84 -5.71
CA SER A 26 -19.97 -16.99 -4.80
C SER A 26 -18.74 -17.86 -5.03
N TYR A 27 -18.08 -18.28 -3.95
CA TYR A 27 -16.93 -19.17 -4.04
C TYR A 27 -17.34 -20.65 -4.16
N GLY A 28 -16.76 -21.41 -5.09
CA GLY A 28 -17.15 -22.81 -5.33
C GLY A 28 -16.28 -23.58 -6.32
N GLN A 29 -16.74 -24.75 -6.75
CA GLN A 29 -16.03 -25.55 -7.76
C GLN A 29 -15.95 -24.79 -9.09
N GLY A 30 -14.78 -24.81 -9.73
CA GLY A 30 -14.53 -24.08 -10.97
C GLY A 30 -14.24 -22.60 -10.78
N PHE A 31 -14.12 -22.12 -9.53
CA PHE A 31 -13.77 -20.73 -9.25
C PHE A 31 -12.36 -20.41 -9.79
N PRO A 32 -12.17 -19.25 -10.43
CA PRO A 32 -10.88 -18.86 -10.99
C PRO A 32 -9.79 -18.77 -9.92
N SER A 33 -8.53 -18.74 -10.36
CA SER A 33 -7.42 -18.43 -9.47
C SER A 33 -7.59 -17.05 -8.83
N ARG A 34 -7.04 -16.85 -7.63
CA ARG A 34 -7.18 -15.58 -6.88
C ARG A 34 -6.69 -14.38 -7.69
N TRP A 35 -5.60 -14.53 -8.44
CA TRP A 35 -5.04 -13.44 -9.25
C TRP A 35 -6.02 -13.04 -10.36
N VAL A 36 -6.55 -14.01 -11.11
CA VAL A 36 -7.53 -13.78 -12.18
C VAL A 36 -8.78 -13.10 -11.63
N PHE A 37 -9.35 -13.65 -10.55
CA PHE A 37 -10.55 -13.05 -9.94
C PHE A 37 -10.31 -11.61 -9.50
N THR A 38 -9.17 -11.34 -8.87
CA THR A 38 -8.83 -9.99 -8.38
C THR A 38 -8.68 -9.02 -9.53
N ASP A 39 -7.96 -9.42 -10.58
CA ASP A 39 -7.72 -8.58 -11.76
C ASP A 39 -9.03 -8.21 -12.45
N GLU A 40 -9.91 -9.19 -12.68
CA GLU A 40 -11.23 -8.97 -13.25
C GLU A 40 -12.10 -8.02 -12.42
N ARG A 41 -12.05 -8.11 -11.08
CA ARG A 41 -12.83 -7.21 -10.21
C ARG A 41 -12.25 -5.81 -10.16
N LEU A 42 -10.93 -5.68 -10.09
CA LEU A 42 -10.25 -4.38 -10.11
C LEU A 42 -10.52 -3.65 -11.43
N ALA A 43 -10.49 -4.35 -12.56
CA ALA A 43 -10.79 -3.78 -13.87
C ALA A 43 -12.21 -3.18 -13.92
N LYS A 44 -13.20 -3.82 -13.28
CA LYS A 44 -14.60 -3.34 -13.25
C LYS A 44 -14.81 -2.10 -12.40
N ILE A 45 -14.03 -1.90 -11.33
CA ILE A 45 -14.17 -0.74 -10.44
C ILE A 45 -13.20 0.39 -10.78
N ASN A 46 -12.25 0.17 -11.70
CA ASN A 46 -11.25 1.15 -12.07
C ASN A 46 -11.91 2.44 -12.61
N GLY A 47 -11.46 3.59 -12.12
CA GLY A 47 -12.03 4.90 -12.47
C GLY A 47 -13.40 5.20 -11.82
N THR A 48 -13.87 4.35 -10.90
CA THR A 48 -15.13 4.57 -10.16
C THR A 48 -14.85 4.86 -8.67
N PRO A 49 -15.79 5.47 -7.93
CA PRO A 49 -15.67 5.64 -6.48
C PRO A 49 -15.49 4.33 -5.69
N ALA A 50 -15.86 3.18 -6.26
CA ALA A 50 -15.64 1.88 -5.63
C ALA A 50 -14.14 1.53 -5.53
N LEU A 51 -13.29 2.10 -6.39
CA LEU A 51 -11.84 1.95 -6.26
C LEU A 51 -11.30 2.61 -4.98
N ASP A 52 -11.81 3.79 -4.63
CA ASP A 52 -11.43 4.47 -3.39
C ASP A 52 -11.79 3.61 -2.17
N GLN A 53 -12.98 3.01 -2.18
CA GLN A 53 -13.42 2.10 -1.13
C GLN A 53 -12.56 0.82 -1.10
N CYS A 54 -12.19 0.28 -2.26
CA CYS A 54 -11.30 -0.88 -2.37
C CYS A 54 -9.93 -0.60 -1.72
N ILE A 55 -9.34 0.57 -2.00
CA ILE A 55 -8.07 0.99 -1.41
C ILE A 55 -8.22 1.18 0.11
N ARG A 56 -9.28 1.84 0.58
CA ARG A 56 -9.57 2.01 2.01
C ARG A 56 -9.70 0.67 2.74
N ASN A 57 -10.44 -0.27 2.16
CA ASN A 57 -10.63 -1.61 2.74
C ASN A 57 -9.32 -2.40 2.77
N THR A 58 -8.50 -2.29 1.72
CA THR A 58 -7.20 -2.97 1.62
C THR A 58 -6.24 -2.50 2.72
N PHE A 59 -6.27 -1.20 3.05
CA PHE A 59 -5.40 -0.57 4.04
C PHE A 59 -6.06 -0.30 5.38
N SER A 60 -7.21 -0.91 5.66
CA SER A 60 -7.95 -0.61 6.89
C SER A 60 -7.12 -0.96 8.13
N PRO A 61 -6.82 0.00 9.04
CA PRO A 61 -5.96 -0.24 10.20
C PRO A 61 -6.43 -1.37 11.13
N VAL A 62 -7.73 -1.66 11.14
CA VAL A 62 -8.30 -2.78 11.91
C VAL A 62 -7.75 -4.15 11.48
N ASN A 63 -7.31 -4.29 10.23
CA ASN A 63 -6.69 -5.52 9.72
C ASN A 63 -5.22 -5.67 10.15
N PHE A 64 -4.66 -4.62 10.76
CA PHE A 64 -3.25 -4.51 11.15
C PHE A 64 -3.09 -4.19 12.64
N VAL A 65 -4.05 -4.56 13.49
CA VAL A 65 -3.91 -4.44 14.95
C VAL A 65 -2.64 -5.17 15.41
N GLY A 66 -1.76 -4.45 16.12
CA GLY A 66 -0.44 -4.95 16.54
C GLY A 66 0.63 -5.00 15.44
N ARG A 67 0.30 -4.60 14.19
CA ARG A 67 1.19 -4.62 13.02
C ARG A 67 1.10 -3.32 12.21
N ILE A 68 0.87 -2.18 12.87
CA ILE A 68 0.66 -0.89 12.19
C ILE A 68 1.89 -0.44 11.39
N GLN A 69 3.10 -0.80 11.81
CA GLN A 69 4.32 -0.52 11.05
C GLN A 69 4.33 -1.23 9.69
N GLU A 70 3.77 -2.43 9.61
CA GLU A 70 3.61 -3.17 8.33
C GLU A 70 2.63 -2.42 7.41
N LEU A 71 1.53 -1.92 7.95
CA LEU A 71 0.58 -1.10 7.21
C LEU A 71 1.24 0.17 6.65
N ASP A 72 2.03 0.87 7.46
CA ASP A 72 2.72 2.09 7.03
C ASP A 72 3.72 1.80 5.90
N LEU A 73 4.44 0.67 5.97
CA LEU A 73 5.33 0.23 4.91
C LEU A 73 4.58 -0.07 3.61
N LEU A 74 3.45 -0.78 3.69
CA LEU A 74 2.61 -1.11 2.53
C LEU A 74 2.03 0.14 1.88
N ILE A 75 1.58 1.12 2.67
CA ILE A 75 1.11 2.41 2.17
C ILE A 75 2.26 3.16 1.48
N LYS A 76 3.46 3.13 2.06
CA LYS A 76 4.66 3.73 1.44
C LYS A 76 4.96 3.09 0.08
N GLU A 77 5.01 1.76 0.00
CA GLU A 77 5.22 1.03 -1.26
C GLU A 77 4.14 1.37 -2.30
N PHE A 78 2.86 1.38 -1.88
CA PHE A 78 1.76 1.67 -2.80
C PHE A 78 1.79 3.09 -3.35
N ASN A 79 2.16 4.06 -2.52
CA ASN A 79 2.26 5.46 -2.93
C ASN A 79 3.34 5.70 -3.99
N GLN A 80 4.34 4.82 -4.15
CA GLN A 80 5.29 4.90 -5.27
C GLN A 80 4.59 4.77 -6.63
N TYR A 81 3.49 4.00 -6.69
CA TYR A 81 2.68 3.84 -7.89
C TYR A 81 1.61 4.93 -7.98
N LEU A 82 0.87 5.17 -6.88
CA LEU A 82 -0.23 6.14 -6.89
C LEU A 82 0.24 7.60 -7.13
N ALA A 83 1.50 7.91 -6.80
CA ALA A 83 2.08 9.22 -7.07
C ALA A 83 2.05 9.61 -8.56
N PHE A 84 2.10 8.65 -9.48
CA PHE A 84 1.97 8.91 -10.93
C PHE A 84 0.60 9.48 -11.30
N ASP A 85 -0.43 9.15 -10.52
CA ASP A 85 -1.78 9.72 -10.64
C ASP A 85 -1.93 11.05 -9.88
N LYS A 86 -0.84 11.58 -9.30
CA LYS A 86 -0.83 12.76 -8.42
C LYS A 86 -1.70 12.59 -7.17
N TRP A 87 -1.73 11.37 -6.63
CA TRP A 87 -2.39 11.07 -5.37
C TRP A 87 -1.47 10.30 -4.43
N LYS A 88 -1.75 10.40 -3.13
CA LYS A 88 -1.20 9.50 -2.12
C LYS A 88 -2.27 9.08 -1.13
N VAL A 89 -2.14 7.86 -0.65
CA VAL A 89 -2.85 7.34 0.51
C VAL A 89 -2.14 7.84 1.78
N VAL A 90 -2.92 8.36 2.73
CA VAL A 90 -2.43 8.80 4.04
C VAL A 90 -3.22 8.11 5.14
N ARG A 91 -2.52 7.57 6.14
CA ARG A 91 -3.16 7.06 7.36
C ARG A 91 -3.20 8.16 8.41
N ARG A 92 -4.37 8.36 9.02
CA ARG A 92 -4.61 9.25 10.15
C ARG A 92 -5.18 8.41 11.29
N GLU A 93 -4.29 7.88 12.13
CA GLU A 93 -4.66 6.94 13.19
C GLU A 93 -5.42 5.72 12.65
N ALA A 94 -6.75 5.68 12.86
CA ALA A 94 -7.65 4.63 12.43
C ALA A 94 -8.24 4.85 11.01
N ASP A 95 -8.03 6.03 10.42
CA ASP A 95 -8.60 6.39 9.14
C ASP A 95 -7.58 6.32 8.00
N ILE A 96 -8.07 5.91 6.82
CA ILE A 96 -7.33 6.00 5.56
C ILE A 96 -7.92 7.15 4.75
N GLY A 97 -7.08 8.02 4.19
CA GLY A 97 -7.48 9.15 3.37
C GLY A 97 -6.65 9.26 2.10
N PHE A 98 -7.06 10.19 1.24
CA PHE A 98 -6.34 10.51 0.00
C PHE A 98 -5.93 11.97 0.02
N GLN A 99 -4.73 12.24 -0.47
CA GLN A 99 -4.21 13.59 -0.64
C GLN A 99 -3.70 13.77 -2.06
N LYS A 100 -4.14 14.84 -2.72
CA LYS A 100 -3.65 15.25 -4.04
C LYS A 100 -2.24 15.80 -3.92
N LEU A 101 -1.39 15.49 -4.91
CA LEU A 101 -0.03 15.95 -5.02
C LEU A 101 0.09 16.99 -6.13
N GLU A 102 0.86 18.04 -5.89
CA GLU A 102 1.15 19.06 -6.91
C GLU A 102 2.23 18.59 -7.90
N LYS A 103 3.15 17.74 -7.42
CA LYS A 103 4.25 17.16 -8.19
C LYS A 103 4.42 15.69 -7.83
N ILE A 104 4.94 14.92 -8.79
CA ILE A 104 5.27 13.51 -8.59
C ILE A 104 6.58 13.45 -7.78
N GLU A 105 6.52 12.97 -6.55
CA GLU A 105 7.70 12.69 -5.72
C GLU A 105 7.81 11.18 -5.57
N ILE A 106 8.80 10.57 -6.21
CA ILE A 106 9.11 9.15 -6.05
C ILE A 106 10.34 9.08 -5.16
N ASP A 107 10.15 8.56 -3.95
CA ASP A 107 11.25 8.26 -3.03
C ASP A 107 12.03 7.07 -3.62
N SER A 108 13.21 7.33 -4.18
CA SER A 108 14.08 6.34 -4.83
C SER A 108 14.68 5.33 -3.83
N GLY A 109 14.42 5.50 -2.53
CA GLY A 109 14.96 4.63 -1.50
C GLY A 109 16.46 4.82 -1.27
N GLU A 110 17.07 5.86 -1.84
CA GLU A 110 18.40 6.27 -1.40
C GLU A 110 18.30 6.63 0.09
N PRO A 111 19.20 6.08 0.93
CA PRO A 111 19.30 6.54 2.29
C PRO A 111 19.50 8.06 2.21
N LYS A 112 18.56 8.81 2.78
CA LYS A 112 18.85 10.19 3.16
C LYS A 112 19.85 10.07 4.29
N ASP A 113 21.12 9.84 3.96
CA ASP A 113 22.22 9.96 4.89
C ASP A 113 22.00 11.31 5.56
N SER A 114 21.66 11.28 6.86
CA SER A 114 21.53 12.52 7.60
C SER A 114 22.88 13.24 7.54
N GLU A 115 22.91 14.57 7.58
CA GLU A 115 24.19 15.30 7.61
C GLU A 115 25.13 14.73 8.70
N ASN A 116 24.58 14.32 9.84
CA ASN A 116 25.33 13.65 10.91
C ASN A 116 25.94 12.30 10.50
N GLU A 117 25.23 11.49 9.72
CA GLU A 117 25.70 10.19 9.23
C GLU A 117 26.78 10.35 8.15
N PHE A 118 26.67 11.39 7.31
CA PHE A 118 27.72 11.77 6.37
C PHE A 118 28.98 12.29 7.09
N LEU A 119 28.83 13.24 8.03
CA LEU A 119 29.95 13.82 8.76
C LEU A 119 30.70 12.76 9.58
N SER A 120 29.98 11.86 10.25
CA SER A 120 30.62 10.78 11.00
C SER A 120 31.45 9.85 10.10
N ARG A 121 30.99 9.48 8.90
CA ARG A 121 31.79 8.68 7.96
C ARG A 121 33.06 9.42 7.50
N GLU A 122 32.96 10.70 7.16
CA GLU A 122 34.10 11.51 6.70
C GLU A 122 35.14 11.76 7.81
N PHE A 123 34.71 12.07 9.04
CA PHE A 123 35.61 12.37 10.15
C PHE A 123 36.21 11.15 10.84
N THR A 124 35.70 9.94 10.60
CA THR A 124 36.30 8.70 11.15
C THR A 124 37.65 8.37 10.49
N ASN A 125 37.91 8.89 9.28
CA ASN A 125 39.16 8.65 8.54
C ASN A 125 40.22 9.76 8.72
N VAL A 126 39.96 10.78 9.55
CA VAL A 126 40.92 11.86 9.78
C VAL A 126 41.71 11.57 11.05
N ASP A 127 42.78 10.77 10.90
CA ASP A 127 43.79 10.59 11.95
C ASP A 127 44.68 11.84 11.98
N LEU A 128 44.29 12.86 12.76
CA LEU A 128 45.12 14.05 13.01
C LEU A 128 46.28 13.68 13.93
N ARG A 129 47.30 13.01 13.39
CA ARG A 129 48.60 12.90 14.07
C ARG A 129 49.38 14.19 13.79
N ALA A 130 49.30 15.10 14.75
CA ALA A 130 50.19 16.23 14.90
C ALA A 130 51.59 15.78 15.39
#